data_AF-A0A4U7KQG0-F1
#
_entry.id   AF-A0A4U7KQG0-F1
#
_cell.length_a   1.000
_cell.length_b   1.000
_cell.length_c   1.000
_cell.angle_alpha   90.00
_cell.angle_beta   90.00
_cell.angle_gamma   90.00
#
_symmetry.space_group_name_H-M   'P 1'
#
loop_
_entity.id
_entity.type
_entity.pdbx_description
1 polymer ?
#
loop_
_entity_poly.entity_id
_entity_poly.type
_entity_poly.pdbx_seq_one_letter_code
_entity_poly.pdbx_strand_id
1 'polypeptide(L)'
;MSFEFAPLSASQASRSMRLLLARMPTKPPMPGMDLPDIKTKTVLTDAQQKIEVTYKNKQTLVLDHMASEAKLSDLVKKIEEPARALRLKEEGL
;
A
#
# COMPACT_ATOMS: atom_id res chain seq x y z
N MET A 1 1.37 -2.48 -7.19
CA MET A 1 0.94 -1.48 -6.19
C MET A 1 1.28 -0.09 -6.70
N SER A 2 0.40 0.88 -6.50
CA SER A 2 0.60 2.30 -6.85
C SER A 2 0.31 3.17 -5.63
N PHE A 3 1.18 4.14 -5.36
CA PHE A 3 1.06 5.11 -4.27
C PHE A 3 1.13 6.53 -4.82
N GLU A 4 0.05 7.28 -4.69
CA GLU A 4 -0.02 8.71 -4.96
C GLU A 4 -0.06 9.44 -3.61
N PHE A 5 0.95 10.24 -3.28
CA PHE A 5 1.03 10.91 -1.97
C PHE A 5 1.64 12.31 -2.01
N ALA A 6 1.29 13.16 -1.04
CA ALA A 6 1.83 14.51 -0.91
C ALA A 6 3.00 14.52 0.09
N PRO A 7 4.27 14.36 -0.34
CA PRO A 7 5.41 14.09 0.54
C PRO A 7 5.72 15.21 1.54
N LEU A 8 5.36 16.44 1.19
CA LEU A 8 5.63 17.64 1.97
C LEU A 8 4.48 18.03 2.89
N SER A 9 3.33 17.34 2.81
CA SER A 9 2.23 17.61 3.72
C SER A 9 2.59 17.23 5.16
N ALA A 10 2.21 18.09 6.09
CA ALA A 10 2.35 17.87 7.52
C ALA A 10 1.22 17.00 8.10
N SER A 11 0.26 16.56 7.29
CA SER A 11 -0.86 15.75 7.77
C SER A 11 -0.44 14.39 8.29
N GLN A 12 -1.24 13.86 9.21
CA GLN A 12 -1.06 12.51 9.74
C GLN A 12 -1.11 11.45 8.63
N ALA A 13 -1.99 11.60 7.64
CA ALA A 13 -2.08 10.65 6.54
C ALA A 13 -0.85 10.68 5.63
N SER A 14 -0.34 11.86 5.26
CA SER A 14 0.92 11.94 4.51
C SER A 14 2.07 11.29 5.29
N ARG A 15 2.11 11.45 6.61
CA ARG A 15 3.07 10.75 7.46
C ARG A 15 2.86 9.23 7.43
N SER A 16 1.62 8.75 7.57
CA SER A 16 1.28 7.32 7.49
C SER A 16 1.70 6.71 6.16
N MET A 17 1.45 7.40 5.04
CA MET A 17 1.84 6.99 3.69
C MET A 17 3.37 6.84 3.55
N ARG A 18 4.13 7.83 4.04
CA ARG A 18 5.60 7.76 4.06
C ARG A 18 6.10 6.57 4.88
N LEU A 19 5.51 6.34 6.05
CA LEU A 19 5.87 5.23 6.92
C LEU A 19 5.49 3.87 6.31
N LEU A 20 4.39 3.79 5.57
CA LEU A 20 3.98 2.58 4.87
C LEU A 20 4.97 2.24 3.75
N LEU A 21 5.36 3.22 2.94
CA LEU A 21 6.37 3.05 1.89
C LEU A 21 7.73 2.62 2.48
N ALA A 22 8.11 3.17 3.63
CA ALA A 22 9.35 2.79 4.32
C ALA A 22 9.37 1.34 4.83
N ARG A 23 8.21 0.67 4.94
CA ARG A 23 8.12 -0.75 5.31
C ARG A 23 8.27 -1.70 4.13
N MET A 24 8.29 -1.19 2.90
CA MET A 24 8.44 -2.04 1.72
C MET A 24 9.85 -2.65 1.66
N PRO A 25 10.00 -3.86 1.10
CA PRO A 25 11.31 -4.49 0.96
C PRO A 25 12.25 -3.59 0.15
N THR A 26 13.34 -3.15 0.78
CA THR A 26 14.38 -2.32 0.13
C THR A 26 15.50 -3.13 -0.49
N LYS A 27 15.54 -4.45 -0.20
CA LYS A 27 16.53 -5.36 -0.76
C LYS A 27 16.12 -5.79 -2.17
N PRO A 28 17.08 -5.94 -3.09
CA PRO A 28 16.78 -6.44 -4.43
C PRO A 28 16.14 -7.84 -4.33
N PRO A 29 15.17 -8.16 -5.21
CA PRO A 29 14.56 -9.48 -5.25
C PRO A 29 15.64 -10.54 -5.49
N MET A 30 15.65 -11.58 -4.65
CA MET A 30 16.43 -12.79 -4.94
C MET A 30 15.71 -13.62 -6.00
N PRO A 31 16.43 -14.45 -6.79
CA PRO A 31 15.80 -15.37 -7.73
C PRO A 31 14.73 -16.23 -7.02
N GLY A 32 13.52 -16.25 -7.57
CA GLY A 32 12.37 -16.96 -6.98
C GLY A 32 11.56 -16.15 -5.96
N MET A 33 11.92 -14.90 -5.65
CA MET A 33 11.07 -14.00 -4.87
C MET A 33 10.03 -13.30 -5.74
N ASP A 34 8.76 -13.52 -5.42
CA ASP A 34 7.65 -12.79 -6.01
C ASP A 34 7.39 -11.51 -5.18
N LEU A 35 7.97 -10.39 -5.63
CA LEU A 35 7.79 -9.08 -5.01
C LEU A 35 6.78 -8.24 -5.80
N PRO A 36 5.97 -7.41 -5.12
CA PRO A 36 5.05 -6.52 -5.81
C PRO A 36 5.82 -5.46 -6.61
N ASP A 37 5.36 -5.17 -7.83
CA ASP A 37 5.76 -3.95 -8.54
C ASP A 37 5.22 -2.73 -7.78
N ILE A 38 6.08 -1.76 -7.47
CA ILE A 38 5.72 -0.57 -6.69
C ILE A 38 5.93 0.67 -7.55
N LYS A 39 4.84 1.38 -7.83
CA LYS A 39 4.84 2.68 -8.50
C LYS A 39 4.55 3.78 -7.49
N THR A 40 5.32 4.85 -7.51
CA THR A 40 5.11 6.02 -6.65
C THR A 40 4.94 7.28 -7.50
N LYS A 41 4.04 8.15 -7.07
CA LYS A 41 3.76 9.44 -7.71
C LYS A 41 3.51 10.48 -6.63
N THR A 42 4.11 11.65 -6.81
CA THR A 42 3.89 12.78 -5.90
C THR A 42 2.67 13.57 -6.35
N VAL A 43 1.82 13.95 -5.40
CA VAL A 43 0.67 14.85 -5.62
C VAL A 43 0.81 16.12 -4.79
N LEU A 44 0.02 17.14 -5.14
CA LEU A 44 0.15 18.47 -4.54
C LEU A 44 -0.56 18.57 -3.19
N THR A 45 -1.66 17.85 -3.01
CA THR A 45 -2.54 17.97 -1.84
C THR A 45 -2.93 16.62 -1.27
N ASP A 46 -3.34 16.61 0.00
CA ASP A 46 -3.76 15.37 0.67
C ASP A 46 -5.04 14.77 0.12
N ALA A 47 -5.92 15.61 -0.44
CA ALA A 47 -7.16 15.18 -1.09
C ALA A 47 -6.91 14.34 -2.36
N GLN A 48 -5.70 14.42 -2.93
CA GLN A 48 -5.30 13.66 -4.12
C GLN A 48 -4.53 12.38 -3.76
N GLN A 49 -4.39 12.06 -2.47
CA GLN A 49 -3.70 10.84 -2.06
C GLN A 49 -4.51 9.60 -2.43
N LYS A 50 -3.80 8.57 -2.90
CA LYS A 50 -4.41 7.32 -3.36
C LYS A 50 -3.44 6.16 -3.17
N ILE A 51 -3.94 5.03 -2.68
CA ILE A 51 -3.26 3.73 -2.71
C ILE A 51 -4.06 2.81 -3.61
N GLU A 52 -3.38 2.12 -4.52
CA GLU A 52 -3.97 1.10 -5.36
C GLU A 52 -3.15 -0.19 -5.28
N VAL A 53 -3.79 -1.27 -4.86
CA VAL A 53 -3.16 -2.58 -4.68
C VAL A 53 -3.90 -3.61 -5.51
N THR A 54 -3.24 -4.18 -6.51
CA THR A 54 -3.75 -5.33 -7.25
C THR A 54 -3.09 -6.60 -6.71
N TYR A 55 -3.91 -7.53 -6.24
CA TYR A 55 -3.46 -8.83 -5.70
C TYR A 55 -3.35 -9.89 -6.81
N LYS A 56 -2.77 -11.05 -6.49
CA LYS A 56 -2.55 -12.16 -7.44
C LYS A 56 -3.83 -12.67 -8.10
N ASN A 57 -4.95 -12.65 -7.38
CA ASN A 57 -6.27 -13.01 -7.91
C ASN A 57 -6.91 -11.90 -8.78
N LYS A 58 -6.15 -10.87 -9.14
CA LYS A 58 -6.59 -9.70 -9.91
C LYS A 58 -7.61 -8.80 -9.21
N GLN A 59 -7.92 -9.05 -7.93
CA GLN A 59 -8.71 -8.11 -7.14
C GLN A 59 -7.90 -6.85 -6.87
N THR A 60 -8.55 -5.69 -6.95
CA THR A 60 -7.90 -4.40 -6.72
C THR A 60 -8.54 -3.73 -5.50
N LEU A 61 -7.70 -3.35 -4.54
CA LEU A 61 -8.05 -2.49 -3.41
C LEU A 61 -7.67 -1.05 -3.77
N VAL A 62 -8.62 -0.13 -3.67
CA VAL A 62 -8.40 1.31 -3.83
C VAL A 62 -8.69 2.02 -2.52
N LEU A 63 -7.73 2.79 -2.02
CA LEU A 63 -7.87 3.67 -0.85
C LEU A 63 -7.58 5.11 -1.32
N ASP A 64 -8.63 5.88 -1.56
CA ASP A 64 -8.61 7.25 -2.06
C ASP A 64 -8.70 8.24 -0.87
N HIS A 65 -9.82 8.96 -0.71
CA HIS A 65 -10.08 9.86 0.42
C HIS A 65 -9.93 9.16 1.78
N MET A 66 -10.21 7.85 1.86
CA MET A 66 -10.00 7.03 3.05
C MET A 66 -8.52 6.91 3.48
N ALA A 67 -7.56 7.12 2.58
CA ALA A 67 -6.13 7.13 2.92
C ALA A 67 -5.72 8.43 3.62
N SER A 68 -6.43 9.54 3.36
CA SER A 68 -6.14 10.88 3.86
C SER A 68 -6.46 11.10 5.36
N GLU A 69 -7.15 10.14 5.99
CA GLU A 69 -7.46 10.16 7.43
C GLU A 69 -6.91 8.93 8.18
N ALA A 70 -6.39 7.93 7.46
CA ALA A 70 -6.03 6.64 8.05
C ALA A 70 -4.69 6.67 8.81
N LYS A 71 -4.67 6.01 9.98
CA LYS A 71 -3.42 5.72 10.69
C LYS A 71 -2.65 4.62 9.96
N LEU A 72 -1.33 4.59 10.15
CA LEU A 72 -0.47 3.55 9.60
C LEU A 72 -0.96 2.13 9.94
N SER A 73 -1.43 1.90 11.17
CA SER A 73 -1.99 0.60 11.60
C SER A 73 -3.16 0.16 10.74
N ASP A 74 -4.04 1.10 10.40
CA ASP A 74 -5.27 0.83 9.67
C ASP A 74 -4.96 0.56 8.19
N LEU A 75 -4.03 1.32 7.62
CA LEU A 75 -3.52 1.09 6.26
C LEU A 75 -2.88 -0.30 6.14
N VAL A 76 -2.01 -0.66 7.07
CA VAL A 76 -1.36 -1.98 7.08
C VAL A 76 -2.41 -3.08 7.18
N LYS A 77 -3.37 -2.95 8.10
CA LYS A 77 -4.44 -3.94 8.25
C LYS A 77 -5.26 -4.11 6.97
N LYS A 78 -5.71 -3.00 6.36
CA LYS A 78 -6.51 -3.03 5.11
C LYS A 78 -5.77 -3.65 3.92
N ILE A 79 -4.45 -3.53 3.86
CA ILE A 79 -3.62 -4.08 2.77
C ILE A 79 -3.24 -5.55 3.02
N GLU A 80 -2.89 -5.89 4.27
CA GLU A 80 -2.39 -7.23 4.64
C GLU A 80 -3.52 -8.25 4.81
N GLU A 81 -4.72 -7.85 5.24
CA GLU A 81 -5.83 -8.79 5.45
C GLU A 81 -6.26 -9.51 4.16
N PRO A 82 -6.50 -8.82 3.03
CA PRO A 82 -6.81 -9.50 1.77
C PRO A 82 -5.65 -10.37 1.27
N ALA A 83 -4.41 -9.91 1.45
CA ALA A 83 -3.23 -10.68 1.07
C ALA A 83 -3.11 -11.98 1.90
N ARG A 84 -3.36 -11.90 3.21
CA ARG A 84 -3.35 -13.06 4.11
C ARG A 84 -4.47 -14.03 3.79
N ALA A 85 -5.68 -13.53 3.56
CA ALA A 85 -6.82 -14.37 3.17
C ALA A 85 -6.55 -15.12 1.85
N LEU A 86 -5.92 -14.44 0.88
CA LEU A 86 -5.51 -15.09 -0.36
C LEU A 86 -4.46 -16.17 -0.15
N ARG A 87 -3.47 -15.89 0.69
CA ARG A 87 -2.42 -16.85 1.03
C ARG A 87 -2.98 -18.10 1.71
N LEU A 88 -3.89 -17.94 2.67
CA LEU A 88 -4.55 -19.08 3.33
C LEU A 88 -5.30 -19.95 2.32
N LYS A 89 -6.02 -19.32 1.38
CA LYS A 89 -6.72 -20.02 0.29
C LYS A 89 -5.75 -20.76 -0.65
N GLU A 90 -4.59 -20.20 -0.95
CA GLU A 90 -3.54 -20.84 -1.76
C GLU A 90 -2.88 -22.02 -1.01
N GLU A 91 -2.76 -21.93 0.31
CA GLU A 91 -2.19 -22.98 1.19
C GLU A 91 -3.21 -24.09 1.55
N GLY A 92 -4.48 -23.97 1.12
CA GLY A 92 -5.51 -25.00 1.30
C GLY A 92 -6.18 -25.03 2.68
N LEU A 93 -6.10 -23.92 3.42
CA LEU A 93 -6.78 -23.70 4.71
C LEU A 93 -8.08 -22.91 4.56
#